data_AF-A0A954E8U4-F1
#
_entry.id   AF-A0A954E8U4-F1
#
_cell.length_a   1.000
_cell.length_b   1.000
_cell.length_c   1.000
_cell.angle_alpha   90.00
_cell.angle_beta   90.00
_cell.angle_gamma   90.00
#
_symmetry.space_group_name_H-M   'P 1'
#
loop_
_entity.id
_entity.type
_entity.pdbx_description
1 polymer ?
#
loop_
_entity_poly.entity_id
_entity_poly.type
_entity_poly.pdbx_seq_one_letter_code
_entity_poly.pdbx_strand_id
1 'polypeptide(L)'
;MLTDTMQIRRVCQLTLGLMLLASPVAAEDSRCKHCGCQSSTKVCRLIQEEQSITVTCWGFQEEFFFLPGPSSPGCRHAEPACQECDPADKTCFVPRRFTWWDWSPGECGNPHVKRKLMKRTVTKTVPSYKWVVEDLCDSCRANVGPVTESPK
;
A
#
# COMPACT_ATOMS: atom_id res chain seq x y z
N MET A 1 3.37 -11.74 3.37
CA MET A 1 2.89 -10.41 2.97
C MET A 1 1.38 -10.45 3.05
N LEU A 2 0.86 -10.03 4.21
CA LEU A 2 -0.56 -10.07 4.55
C LEU A 2 -1.26 -8.92 3.83
N THR A 3 -2.24 -9.24 3.01
CA THR A 3 -3.16 -8.27 2.40
C THR A 3 -4.16 -7.83 3.47
N ASP A 4 -4.00 -6.59 3.94
CA ASP A 4 -4.98 -5.91 4.78
C ASP A 4 -6.29 -5.74 3.99
N THR A 5 -7.26 -6.60 4.30
CA THR A 5 -8.63 -6.49 3.82
C THR A 5 -9.30 -5.31 4.52
N MET A 6 -9.38 -4.18 3.81
CA MET A 6 -10.11 -2.99 4.21
C MET A 6 -11.62 -3.31 4.30
N GLN A 7 -12.09 -3.62 5.50
CA GLN A 7 -13.50 -3.87 5.81
C GLN A 7 -14.29 -2.54 5.71
N ILE A 8 -14.97 -2.33 4.58
CA ILE A 8 -15.95 -1.25 4.41
C ILE A 8 -17.20 -1.65 5.20
N ARG A 9 -17.23 -1.29 6.48
CA ARG A 9 -18.43 -1.37 7.32
C ARG A 9 -19.41 -0.28 6.87
N ARG A 10 -20.47 -0.69 6.17
CA ARG A 10 -21.67 0.13 5.93
C ARG A 10 -22.36 0.37 7.27
N VAL A 11 -22.04 1.48 7.93
CA VAL A 11 -22.80 1.95 9.09
C VAL A 11 -24.02 2.69 8.55
N CYS A 12 -25.18 2.02 8.63
CA CYS A 12 -26.49 2.60 8.35
C CYS A 12 -26.87 3.50 9.54
N GLN A 13 -26.62 4.80 9.44
CA GLN A 13 -27.03 5.77 10.46
C GLN A 13 -28.49 6.16 10.24
N LEU A 14 -29.34 5.68 11.15
CA LEU A 14 -30.67 6.24 11.43
C LEU A 14 -30.48 7.70 11.90
N THR A 15 -30.84 8.66 11.05
CA THR A 15 -30.92 10.08 11.41
C THR A 15 -32.19 10.32 12.22
N LEU A 16 -32.08 10.16 13.55
CA LEU A 16 -33.08 10.61 14.50
C LEU A 16 -32.97 12.14 14.65
N GLY A 17 -34.10 12.84 14.49
CA GLY A 17 -34.19 14.29 14.35
C GLY A 17 -33.49 15.09 15.45
N LEU A 18 -32.49 15.88 15.04
CA LEU A 18 -31.83 16.88 15.86
C LEU A 18 -32.67 18.17 15.82
N MET A 19 -33.41 18.43 16.90
CA MET A 19 -34.09 19.70 17.14
C MET A 19 -33.04 20.82 17.26
N LEU A 20 -33.03 21.75 16.29
CA LEU A 20 -32.23 22.97 16.33
C LEU A 20 -32.77 23.90 17.43
N LEU A 21 -32.21 23.80 18.63
CA LEU A 21 -32.23 24.88 19.61
C LEU A 21 -31.25 25.96 19.12
N ALA A 22 -31.78 27.01 18.52
CA ALA A 22 -31.00 28.19 18.13
C ALA A 22 -30.59 28.96 19.39
N SER A 23 -29.40 28.70 19.91
CA SER A 23 -28.78 29.55 20.93
C SER A 23 -28.61 30.96 20.36
N PRO A 24 -28.96 32.03 21.11
CA PRO A 24 -28.62 33.38 20.70
C PRO A 24 -27.09 33.46 20.56
N VAL A 25 -26.62 33.67 19.34
CA VAL A 25 -25.22 33.99 19.08
C VAL A 25 -24.98 35.34 19.73
N ALA A 26 -24.38 35.32 20.92
CA ALA A 26 -23.79 36.51 21.50
C ALA A 26 -22.82 37.05 20.44
N ALA A 27 -23.04 38.29 20.00
CA ALA A 27 -22.12 38.97 19.12
C ALA A 27 -20.75 38.93 19.79
N GLU A 28 -19.82 38.20 19.18
CA GLU A 28 -18.49 37.95 19.71
C GLU A 28 -17.87 39.30 20.06
N ASP A 29 -17.60 39.50 21.35
CA ASP A 29 -17.03 40.73 21.90
C ASP A 29 -15.83 41.13 21.03
N SER A 30 -15.89 42.30 20.39
CA SER A 30 -14.88 42.86 19.49
C SER A 30 -13.62 43.29 20.26
N ARG A 31 -13.00 42.36 20.97
CA ARG A 31 -11.78 42.58 21.75
C ARG A 31 -10.58 42.14 20.95
N CYS A 32 -9.49 42.89 21.08
CA CYS A 32 -8.23 42.54 20.47
C CYS A 32 -7.76 41.16 20.96
N LYS A 33 -7.46 40.25 20.03
CA LYS A 33 -7.03 38.88 20.32
C LYS A 33 -5.71 38.80 21.10
N HIS A 34 -4.87 39.84 21.03
CA HIS A 34 -3.55 39.85 21.69
C HIS A 34 -3.56 40.50 23.07
N CYS A 35 -4.32 41.59 23.27
CA CYS A 35 -4.28 42.37 24.51
C CYS A 35 -5.65 42.56 25.19
N GLY A 36 -6.75 42.13 24.56
CA GLY A 36 -8.11 42.18 25.13
C GLY A 36 -8.79 43.56 25.12
N CYS A 37 -8.19 44.60 24.56
CA CYS A 37 -8.81 45.93 24.50
C CYS A 37 -10.04 45.98 23.58
N GLN A 38 -11.00 46.86 23.86
CA GLN A 38 -12.29 46.93 23.14
C GLN A 38 -12.21 47.55 21.73
N SER A 39 -11.10 48.23 21.39
CA SER A 39 -10.87 48.78 20.06
C SER A 39 -10.16 47.75 19.18
N SER A 40 -10.92 46.91 18.48
CA SER A 40 -10.36 45.98 17.51
C SER A 40 -11.00 46.13 16.13
N THR A 41 -10.21 45.81 15.11
CA THR A 41 -10.64 45.75 13.72
C THR A 41 -10.25 44.40 13.13
N LYS A 42 -11.07 43.89 12.19
CA LYS A 42 -10.78 42.65 11.50
C LYS A 42 -9.61 42.85 10.54
N VAL A 43 -8.53 42.10 10.77
CA VAL A 43 -7.34 42.10 9.92
C VAL A 43 -7.16 40.69 9.34
N CYS A 44 -6.99 40.61 8.02
CA CYS A 44 -6.61 39.38 7.34
C CYS A 44 -5.09 39.21 7.40
N ARG A 45 -4.63 38.10 7.97
CA ARG A 45 -3.22 37.75 8.06
C ARG A 45 -2.96 36.43 7.35
N LEU A 46 -1.91 36.39 6.53
CA LEU A 46 -1.42 35.15 5.95
C LEU A 46 -0.53 34.46 6.99
N ILE A 47 -0.89 33.25 7.38
CA ILE A 47 -0.11 32.44 8.33
C ILE A 47 0.45 31.25 7.56
N GLN A 48 1.76 31.01 7.71
CA GLN A 48 2.41 29.82 7.22
C GLN A 48 2.13 28.67 8.19
N GLU A 49 1.70 27.53 7.64
CA GLU A 49 1.49 26.29 8.36
C GLU A 49 2.24 25.16 7.66
N GLU A 50 2.59 24.12 8.42
CA GLU A 50 3.14 22.90 7.85
C GLU A 50 2.01 21.98 7.41
N GLN A 51 2.03 21.57 6.14
CA GLN A 51 1.09 20.60 5.60
C GLN A 51 1.84 19.34 5.18
N SER A 52 1.44 18.20 5.73
CA SER A 52 1.95 16.90 5.30
C SER A 52 1.20 16.44 4.05
N ILE A 53 1.94 16.32 2.95
CA ILE A 53 1.43 15.79 1.68
C ILE A 53 1.97 14.38 1.50
N THR A 54 1.05 13.42 1.39
CA THR A 54 1.37 12.03 1.11
C THR A 54 1.30 11.77 -0.39
N VAL A 55 2.46 11.51 -1.00
CA VAL A 55 2.58 11.18 -2.42
C VAL A 55 2.81 9.67 -2.57
N THR A 56 1.99 9.03 -3.40
CA THR A 56 2.20 7.62 -3.77
C THR A 56 3.01 7.56 -5.06
N CYS A 57 4.21 6.98 -4.98
CA CYS A 57 5.04 6.67 -6.13
C CYS A 57 4.88 5.19 -6.52
N TRP A 58 4.88 4.91 -7.82
CA TRP A 58 4.83 3.57 -8.38
C TRP A 58 6.14 3.27 -9.11
N GLY A 59 6.64 2.05 -8.94
CA GLY A 59 7.84 1.56 -9.62
C GLY A 59 7.74 0.06 -9.85
N PHE A 60 8.79 -0.55 -10.38
CA PHE A 60 8.86 -2.00 -10.53
C PHE A 60 10.14 -2.53 -9.91
N GLN A 61 10.06 -3.75 -9.37
CA GLN A 61 11.21 -4.52 -8.93
C GLN A 61 11.30 -5.77 -9.81
N GLU A 62 12.49 -6.01 -10.35
CA GLU A 62 12.78 -7.22 -11.10
C GLU A 62 13.20 -8.32 -10.14
N GLU A 63 12.51 -9.46 -10.23
CA GLU A 63 12.85 -10.67 -9.50
C GLU A 63 13.22 -11.74 -10.52
N PHE A 64 14.39 -12.37 -10.33
CA PHE A 64 14.83 -13.50 -11.14
C PHE A 64 14.31 -14.80 -10.56
N PHE A 65 13.82 -15.69 -11.41
CA PHE A 65 13.46 -17.05 -11.02
C PHE A 65 13.86 -18.02 -12.12
N PHE A 66 14.21 -19.23 -11.71
CA PHE A 66 14.57 -20.31 -12.63
C PHE A 66 13.37 -21.21 -12.80
N LEU A 67 12.99 -21.45 -14.05
CA LEU A 67 12.07 -22.54 -14.36
C LEU A 67 12.90 -23.81 -14.57
N PRO A 68 12.47 -24.96 -14.02
CA PRO A 68 13.12 -26.21 -14.34
C PRO A 68 13.04 -26.43 -15.85
N GLY A 69 14.17 -26.82 -16.45
CA GLY A 69 14.19 -27.19 -17.86
C GLY A 69 13.35 -28.46 -18.12
N PRO A 70 13.01 -28.75 -19.38
CA PRO A 70 12.32 -29.98 -19.74
C PRO A 70 13.07 -31.20 -19.20
N SER A 71 12.37 -32.12 -18.53
CA SER A 71 12.96 -33.38 -18.10
C SER A 71 13.32 -34.24 -19.31
N SER A 72 14.42 -34.96 -19.22
CA SER A 72 14.81 -35.95 -20.23
C SER A 72 14.65 -37.36 -19.67
N PRO A 73 14.23 -38.34 -20.49
CA PRO A 73 14.28 -39.74 -20.09
C PRO A 73 15.73 -40.14 -19.82
N GLY A 74 15.96 -40.72 -18.66
CA GLY A 74 17.25 -41.26 -18.22
C GLY A 74 17.43 -42.71 -18.68
N CYS A 75 17.98 -43.55 -17.81
CA CYS A 75 18.18 -44.96 -18.12
C CYS A 75 16.84 -45.69 -18.31
N ARG A 76 16.79 -46.57 -19.32
CA ARG A 76 15.69 -47.51 -19.48
C ARG A 76 15.93 -48.72 -18.61
N HIS A 77 14.99 -49.02 -17.73
CA HIS A 77 15.00 -50.22 -16.91
C HIS A 77 14.06 -51.27 -17.48
N ALA A 78 14.41 -52.54 -17.29
CA ALA A 78 13.63 -53.66 -17.73
C ALA A 78 13.77 -54.82 -16.75
N GLU A 79 12.65 -55.26 -16.20
CA GLU A 79 12.59 -56.43 -15.33
C GLU A 79 11.61 -57.47 -15.91
N PRO A 80 11.87 -58.77 -15.68
CA PRO A 80 10.92 -59.81 -16.06
C PRO A 80 9.63 -59.63 -15.25
N ALA A 81 8.49 -59.42 -15.91
CA ALA A 81 7.20 -59.27 -15.23
C ALA A 81 6.63 -60.61 -14.74
N CYS A 82 7.16 -61.72 -15.27
CA CYS A 82 6.79 -63.08 -14.91
C CYS A 82 8.06 -63.88 -14.64
N GLN A 83 7.99 -64.78 -13.68
CA GLN A 83 9.06 -65.75 -13.40
C GLN A 83 9.22 -66.70 -14.60
N GLU A 84 10.43 -67.25 -14.79
CA GLU A 84 10.66 -68.25 -15.83
C GLU A 84 9.68 -69.42 -15.65
N CYS A 85 9.10 -69.90 -16.75
CA CYS A 85 8.10 -70.97 -16.71
C CYS A 85 8.71 -72.20 -16.02
N ASP A 86 8.03 -72.69 -14.97
CA ASP A 86 8.34 -74.02 -14.43
C ASP A 86 7.98 -75.05 -15.51
N PRO A 87 8.91 -75.91 -15.94
CA PRO A 87 8.61 -76.95 -16.93
C PRO A 87 7.50 -77.92 -16.50
N ALA A 88 7.14 -77.98 -15.21
CA ALA A 88 6.05 -78.80 -14.71
C ALA A 88 4.65 -78.19 -14.98
N ASP A 89 4.56 -76.88 -15.23
CA ASP A 89 3.28 -76.18 -15.40
C ASP A 89 2.95 -75.97 -16.89
N LYS A 90 1.75 -76.38 -17.33
CA LYS A 90 1.36 -76.41 -18.77
C LYS A 90 0.96 -75.03 -19.32
N THR A 91 0.93 -74.01 -18.47
CA THR A 91 0.50 -72.65 -18.81
C THR A 91 1.73 -71.74 -18.92
N CYS A 92 2.53 -71.91 -19.97
CA CYS A 92 3.69 -71.02 -20.17
C CYS A 92 3.26 -69.73 -20.88
N PHE A 93 3.36 -68.61 -20.18
CA PHE A 93 3.17 -67.28 -20.75
C PHE A 93 4.50 -66.77 -21.30
N VAL A 94 4.51 -66.24 -22.53
CA VAL A 94 5.70 -65.58 -23.10
C VAL A 94 6.13 -64.46 -22.14
N PRO A 95 7.34 -64.51 -21.55
CA PRO A 95 7.74 -63.55 -20.53
C PRO A 95 7.67 -62.12 -21.08
N ARG A 96 6.77 -61.31 -20.53
CA ARG A 96 6.72 -59.88 -20.84
C ARG A 96 7.73 -59.17 -19.95
N ARG A 97 8.47 -58.22 -20.52
CA ARG A 97 9.33 -57.34 -19.74
C ARG A 97 8.53 -56.13 -19.31
N PHE A 98 8.48 -55.87 -18.00
CA PHE A 98 8.02 -54.59 -17.50
C PHE A 98 9.14 -53.58 -17.70
N THR A 99 8.91 -52.54 -18.51
CA THR A 99 9.92 -51.53 -18.81
C THR A 99 9.44 -50.17 -18.40
N TRP A 100 10.31 -49.41 -17.73
CA TRP A 100 10.08 -48.02 -17.38
C TRP A 100 11.36 -47.21 -17.64
N TRP A 101 11.22 -45.89 -17.56
CA TRP A 101 12.32 -44.95 -17.75
C TRP A 101 12.52 -44.18 -16.46
N ASP A 102 13.77 -44.03 -16.06
CA ASP A 102 14.12 -42.96 -15.14
C ASP A 102 13.88 -41.61 -15.81
N TRP A 103 13.68 -40.57 -15.01
CA TRP A 103 13.63 -39.21 -15.50
C TRP A 103 14.70 -38.40 -14.79
N SER A 104 15.59 -37.80 -15.56
CA SER A 104 16.51 -36.80 -15.02
C SER A 104 15.83 -35.43 -15.06
N PRO A 105 15.98 -34.61 -13.99
CA PRO A 105 15.60 -33.22 -14.09
C PRO A 105 16.42 -32.58 -15.22
N GLY A 106 15.77 -31.79 -16.06
CA GLY A 106 16.47 -31.02 -17.08
C GLY A 106 17.47 -30.07 -16.44
N GLU A 107 18.47 -29.63 -17.22
CA GLU A 107 19.37 -28.55 -16.80
C GLU A 107 18.56 -27.33 -16.34
N CYS A 108 19.11 -26.55 -15.41
CA CYS A 108 18.47 -25.31 -14.96
C CYS A 108 18.12 -24.45 -16.18
N GLY A 109 16.83 -24.17 -16.38
CA GLY A 109 16.38 -23.34 -17.49
C GLY A 109 16.94 -21.93 -17.39
N ASN A 110 16.85 -21.18 -18.49
CA ASN A 110 17.31 -19.79 -18.51
C ASN A 110 16.61 -18.97 -17.42
N PRO A 111 17.30 -18.02 -16.76
CA PRO A 111 16.67 -17.17 -15.75
C PRO A 111 15.54 -16.35 -16.40
N HIS A 112 14.37 -16.40 -15.79
CA HIS A 112 13.23 -15.59 -16.16
C HIS A 112 13.15 -14.36 -15.26
N VAL A 113 12.81 -13.22 -15.86
CA VAL A 113 12.59 -11.96 -15.12
C VAL A 113 11.09 -11.74 -15.00
N LYS A 114 10.59 -11.64 -13.77
CA LYS A 114 9.25 -11.09 -13.50
C LYS A 114 9.38 -9.69 -12.94
N ARG A 115 8.55 -8.78 -13.45
CA ARG A 115 8.46 -7.39 -12.97
C ARG A 115 7.32 -7.31 -11.97
N LYS A 116 7.65 -7.01 -10.72
CA LYS A 116 6.69 -6.82 -9.65
C LYS A 116 6.40 -5.34 -9.48
N LEU A 117 5.14 -4.93 -9.59
CA LEU A 117 4.73 -3.56 -9.32
C LEU A 117 4.93 -3.25 -7.84
N MET A 118 5.63 -2.15 -7.55
CA MET A 118 5.94 -1.69 -6.21
C MET A 118 5.27 -0.34 -5.96
N LYS A 119 4.69 -0.19 -4.77
CA LYS A 119 4.08 1.05 -4.29
C LYS A 119 4.95 1.60 -3.16
N ARG A 120 5.37 2.87 -3.27
CA ARG A 120 6.08 3.59 -2.21
C ARG A 120 5.30 4.84 -1.85
N THR A 121 4.88 4.94 -0.60
CA THR A 121 4.23 6.14 -0.06
C THR A 121 5.30 7.02 0.60
N VAL A 122 5.41 8.27 0.17
CA VAL A 122 6.33 9.26 0.74
C VAL A 122 5.51 10.42 1.28
N THR A 123 5.64 10.69 2.57
CA THR A 123 5.06 11.89 3.19
C THR A 123 6.13 12.98 3.20
N LYS A 124 5.80 14.14 2.61
CA LYS A 124 6.64 15.33 2.67
C LYS A 124 5.87 16.43 3.38
N THR A 125 6.52 17.07 4.34
CA THR A 125 6.01 18.31 4.92
C THR A 125 6.37 19.44 3.98
N VAL A 126 5.38 20.21 3.56
CA VAL A 126 5.56 21.42 2.74
C VAL A 126 4.98 22.61 3.48
N PRO A 127 5.53 23.82 3.29
CA PRO A 127 4.87 25.02 3.74
C PRO A 127 3.55 25.19 2.99
N SER A 128 2.50 25.48 3.73
CA SER A 128 1.17 25.85 3.24
C SER A 128 0.80 27.18 3.84
N TYR A 129 -0.10 27.93 3.19
CA TYR A 129 -0.47 29.26 3.64
C TYR A 129 -1.98 29.36 3.73
N LYS A 130 -2.47 29.88 4.86
CA LYS A 130 -3.89 30.18 5.04
C LYS A 130 -4.09 31.61 5.50
N TRP A 131 -5.18 32.20 5.06
CA TRP A 131 -5.65 33.49 5.58
C TRP A 131 -6.43 33.24 6.86
N VAL A 132 -6.02 33.91 7.93
CA VAL A 132 -6.75 33.96 9.19
C VAL A 132 -7.23 35.38 9.40
N VAL A 133 -8.49 35.51 9.77
CA VAL A 133 -9.07 36.80 10.20
C VAL A 133 -8.90 36.90 11.70
N GLU A 134 -8.26 37.98 12.16
CA GLU A 134 -8.06 38.24 13.59
C GLU A 134 -8.53 39.65 13.93
N ASP A 135 -9.16 39.80 15.09
CA ASP A 135 -9.53 41.09 15.64
C ASP A 135 -8.32 41.69 16.37
N LEU A 136 -7.74 42.76 15.83
CA LEU A 136 -6.54 43.41 16.36
C LEU A 136 -6.78 44.90 16.57
N CYS A 137 -6.22 45.45 17.64
CA CYS A 137 -6.11 46.91 17.81
C CYS A 137 -4.94 47.46 16.98
N ASP A 138 -4.93 48.78 16.72
CA ASP A 138 -3.90 49.42 15.88
C ASP A 138 -2.47 49.20 16.40
N SER A 139 -2.29 49.20 17.72
CA SER A 139 -0.99 48.92 18.36
C SER A 139 -0.54 47.47 18.11
N CYS A 140 -1.42 46.48 18.33
CA CYS A 140 -1.09 45.08 18.06
C CYS A 140 -0.88 44.82 16.56
N ARG A 141 -1.66 45.47 15.70
CA ARG A 141 -1.52 45.40 14.24
C ARG A 141 -0.16 45.90 13.78
N ALA A 142 0.32 47.03 14.29
CA ALA A 142 1.63 47.58 13.94
C ALA A 142 2.80 46.67 14.37
N ASN A 143 2.59 45.84 15.40
CA ASN A 143 3.60 44.90 15.90
C ASN A 143 3.61 43.54 15.18
N VAL A 144 2.64 43.27 14.30
CA VAL A 144 2.65 42.04 13.50
C VAL A 144 3.68 42.21 12.38
N GLY A 145 4.83 41.55 12.52
CA GLY A 145 5.88 41.55 11.51
C GLY A 145 5.41 40.97 10.16
N PRO A 146 6.10 41.29 9.05
CA PRO A 146 5.82 40.68 7.76
C PRO A 146 5.98 39.16 7.85
N VAL A 147 5.25 38.43 7.01
CA VAL A 147 5.44 36.98 6.89
C VAL A 147 6.88 36.73 6.45
N THR A 148 7.72 36.30 7.39
CA THR A 148 9.11 35.97 7.11
C THR A 148 9.13 34.72 6.25
N GLU A 149 9.57 34.84 5.01
CA GLU A 149 9.85 33.69 4.14
C GLU A 149 10.82 32.77 4.87
N SER A 150 10.45 31.50 5.05
CA SER A 150 11.37 30.52 5.64
C SER A 150 12.59 30.37 4.71
N PRO A 151 13.82 30.28 5.27
CA PRO A 151 15.02 30.10 4.46
C PRO A 151 14.90 28.82 3.61
N LYS A 152 15.19 28.96 2.31
CA LYS A 152 15.14 27.89 1.30
C LYS A 152 16.20 26.81 1.51
#